data_AF-A0A353YGF9-F1
#
_entry.id   AF-A0A353YGF9-F1
#
_cell.length_a   1.000
_cell.length_b   1.000
_cell.length_c   1.000
_cell.angle_alpha   90.00
_cell.angle_beta   90.00
_cell.angle_gamma   90.00
#
_symmetry.space_group_name_H-M   'P 1'
#
loop_
_entity.id
_entity.type
_entity.pdbx_description
1 polymer ?
#
loop_
_entity_poly.entity_id
_entity_poly.type
_entity_poly.pdbx_seq_one_letter_code
_entity_poly.pdbx_strand_id
1 'polypeptide(L)'
;MLSRDGEVGFSVRKLGVRIGVDPMTVLHHFGSKDELLRRIADRALATVELPLPSADWCADLRNVAAAYRDLAHRHPRLFHLHFRFHATGPADHASSEVVYRALRSAGLTDAAAAGLGLAFYAFILGYALAEAEGLMRPI
;
A
#
# COMPACT_ATOMS: atom_id res chain seq x y z
N MET A 1 -12.17 12.25 0.06
CA MET A 1 -11.29 13.27 -0.55
C MET A 1 -10.24 12.57 -1.38
N LEU A 2 -9.16 12.01 -0.85
CA LEU A 2 -8.13 11.36 -1.69
C LEU A 2 -8.65 10.30 -2.68
N SER A 3 -9.48 9.35 -2.23
CA SER A 3 -10.07 8.36 -3.14
C SER A 3 -10.98 8.96 -4.23
N ARG A 4 -11.53 10.16 -4.01
CA ARG A 4 -12.43 10.85 -4.96
C ARG A 4 -11.70 11.88 -5.83
N ASP A 5 -10.80 12.67 -5.27
CA ASP A 5 -10.22 13.88 -5.85
C ASP A 5 -8.74 13.72 -6.20
N GLY A 6 -8.11 12.61 -5.77
CA GLY A 6 -6.68 12.37 -5.91
C GLY A 6 -5.82 13.33 -5.07
N GLU A 7 -4.51 13.17 -5.18
CA GLU A 7 -3.57 14.00 -4.41
C GLU A 7 -3.60 15.47 -4.83
N VAL A 8 -3.77 15.76 -6.12
CA VAL A 8 -3.87 17.13 -6.67
C VAL A 8 -5.07 17.87 -6.09
N GLY A 9 -6.21 17.19 -5.95
CA GLY A 9 -7.42 17.79 -5.36
C GLY A 9 -7.35 17.96 -3.84
N PHE A 10 -6.39 17.31 -3.17
CA PHE A 10 -6.26 17.25 -1.73
C PHE A 10 -5.41 18.40 -1.15
N SER A 11 -5.96 19.07 -0.14
CA SER A 11 -5.20 20.01 0.70
C SER A 11 -5.60 19.87 2.16
N VAL A 12 -4.65 20.12 3.07
CA VAL A 12 -4.89 20.10 4.52
C VAL A 12 -5.93 21.14 4.93
N ARG A 13 -5.99 22.27 4.22
CA ARG A 13 -7.03 23.28 4.41
C ARG A 13 -8.43 22.74 4.14
N LYS A 14 -8.65 22.09 2.99
CA LYS A 14 -9.95 21.47 2.67
C LYS A 14 -10.29 20.35 3.65
N LEU A 15 -9.28 19.59 4.11
CA LEU A 15 -9.47 18.57 5.14
C LEU A 15 -9.94 19.18 6.45
N GLY A 16 -9.27 20.23 6.95
CA GLY A 16 -9.61 20.93 8.19
C GLY A 16 -11.03 21.46 8.17
N VAL A 17 -11.42 22.15 7.09
CA VAL A 17 -12.81 22.62 6.89
C VAL A 17 -13.81 21.46 6.97
N ARG A 18 -13.51 20.31 6.36
CA ARG A 18 -14.42 19.17 6.34
C ARG A 18 -14.58 18.49 7.70
N ILE A 19 -13.54 18.50 8.54
CA ILE A 19 -13.56 17.84 9.87
C ILE A 19 -13.72 18.83 11.03
N GLY A 20 -13.92 20.13 10.74
CA GLY A 20 -14.17 21.17 11.73
C GLY A 20 -12.95 21.57 12.57
N VAL A 21 -11.73 21.41 12.06
CA VAL A 21 -10.49 21.76 12.77
C VAL A 21 -9.61 22.70 11.95
N ASP A 22 -8.78 23.47 12.63
CA ASP A 22 -7.81 24.33 11.97
C ASP A 22 -6.73 23.49 11.24
N PRO A 23 -6.30 23.87 10.02
CA PRO A 23 -5.28 23.15 9.28
C PRO A 23 -3.95 22.98 10.05
N MET A 24 -3.59 23.93 10.90
CA MET A 24 -2.40 23.84 11.74
C MET A 24 -2.55 22.77 12.82
N THR A 25 -3.76 22.51 13.33
CA THR A 25 -4.01 21.40 14.25
C THR A 25 -3.74 20.05 13.58
N VAL A 26 -4.16 19.89 12.32
CA VAL A 26 -3.87 18.67 11.54
C VAL A 26 -2.36 18.54 11.32
N LEU A 27 -1.70 19.60 10.86
CA LEU A 27 -0.25 19.57 10.63
C LEU A 27 0.55 19.37 11.92
N HIS A 28 0.07 19.84 13.07
CA HIS A 28 0.72 19.60 14.34
C HIS A 28 0.66 18.12 14.74
N HIS A 29 -0.49 17.47 14.54
CA HIS A 29 -0.65 16.04 14.85
C HIS A 29 0.19 15.14 13.94
N PHE A 30 0.24 15.45 12.63
CA PHE A 30 0.94 14.63 11.65
C PHE A 30 2.35 15.13 11.30
N GLY A 31 2.79 16.29 11.78
CA GLY A 31 4.07 16.91 11.43
C GLY A 31 4.12 17.58 10.05
N SER A 32 3.59 16.94 8.99
CA SER A 32 3.59 17.53 7.63
C SER A 32 2.45 16.97 6.75
N LYS A 33 2.22 17.60 5.58
CA LYS A 33 1.30 17.06 4.56
C LYS A 33 1.78 15.69 4.07
N ASP A 34 3.08 15.52 3.87
CA ASP A 34 3.64 14.26 3.37
C ASP A 34 3.50 13.14 4.40
N GLU A 35 3.74 13.42 5.68
CA GLU A 35 3.55 12.44 6.75
C GLU A 35 2.07 12.07 6.90
N LEU A 36 1.15 13.04 6.77
CA LEU A 36 -0.28 12.75 6.68
C LEU A 36 -0.61 11.83 5.49
N LEU A 37 -0.11 12.12 4.30
CA LEU A 37 -0.34 11.28 3.11
C LEU A 37 0.24 9.88 3.30
N ARG A 38 1.43 9.78 3.88
CA ARG A 38 2.09 8.51 4.21
C ARG A 38 1.23 7.67 5.17
N ARG A 39 0.69 8.28 6.23
CA ARG A 39 -0.23 7.62 7.17
C ARG A 39 -1.55 7.21 6.54
N ILE A 40 -2.05 7.98 5.58
CA ILE A 40 -3.26 7.61 4.83
C ILE A 40 -3.01 6.38 3.95
N ALA A 41 -1.84 6.30 3.30
CA ALA A 41 -1.46 5.14 2.50
C ALA A 41 -1.31 3.88 3.36
N ASP A 42 -0.61 3.97 4.50
CA ASP A 42 -0.48 2.90 5.49
C ASP A 42 -1.85 2.43 5.99
N ARG A 43 -2.72 3.39 6.35
CA ARG A 43 -4.07 3.07 6.82
C ARG A 43 -4.90 2.37 5.75
N ALA A 44 -4.75 2.77 4.48
CA ALA A 44 -5.46 2.16 3.37
C ALA A 44 -5.02 0.71 3.14
N LEU A 45 -3.71 0.43 3.16
CA LEU A 45 -3.20 -0.94 3.12
C LEU A 45 -3.70 -1.76 4.32
N ALA A 46 -3.74 -1.17 5.52
CA ALA A 46 -4.28 -1.81 6.71
C ALA A 46 -5.81 -2.08 6.65
N THR A 47 -6.54 -1.59 5.65
CA THR A 47 -7.95 -1.99 5.42
C THR A 47 -8.08 -3.27 4.61
N VAL A 48 -6.99 -3.73 4.00
CA VAL A 48 -6.99 -4.99 3.26
C VAL A 48 -6.64 -6.12 4.23
N GLU A 49 -7.45 -7.15 4.24
CA GLU A 49 -7.18 -8.34 5.03
C GLU A 49 -5.99 -9.10 4.40
N LEU A 50 -4.85 -9.06 5.08
CA LEU A 50 -3.75 -9.97 4.79
C LEU A 50 -4.12 -11.34 5.38
N PRO A 51 -4.11 -12.42 4.60
CA PRO A 51 -4.43 -13.72 5.15
C PRO A 51 -3.38 -14.19 6.13
N LEU A 52 -3.80 -15.08 7.02
CA LEU A 52 -2.90 -15.78 7.91
C LEU A 52 -1.92 -16.63 7.08
N PRO A 53 -0.62 -16.65 7.45
CA PRO A 53 0.35 -17.51 6.79
C PRO A 53 -0.10 -18.97 6.78
N SER A 54 0.10 -19.64 5.65
CA SER A 54 -0.29 -21.03 5.44
C SER A 54 0.92 -21.93 5.18
N ALA A 55 0.68 -23.23 5.00
CA ALA A 55 1.73 -24.16 4.57
C ALA A 55 2.03 -24.05 3.05
N ASP A 56 1.18 -23.36 2.28
CA ASP A 56 1.36 -23.13 0.85
C ASP A 56 1.93 -21.73 0.62
N TRP A 57 3.26 -21.66 0.50
CA TRP A 57 3.97 -20.41 0.24
C TRP A 57 3.51 -19.73 -1.06
N CYS A 58 3.07 -20.49 -2.07
CA CYS A 58 2.57 -19.90 -3.29
C CYS A 58 1.23 -19.20 -3.05
N ALA A 59 0.35 -19.81 -2.26
CA ALA A 59 -0.94 -19.22 -1.89
C ALA A 59 -0.73 -17.92 -1.10
N ASP A 60 0.19 -17.90 -0.13
CA ASP A 60 0.49 -16.72 0.67
C ASP A 60 0.93 -15.53 -0.21
N LEU A 61 1.87 -15.76 -1.15
CA LEU A 61 2.30 -14.73 -2.10
C LEU A 61 1.17 -14.25 -3.01
N ARG A 62 0.34 -15.17 -3.54
CA ARG A 62 -0.81 -14.81 -4.37
C ARG A 62 -1.82 -13.97 -3.61
N ASN A 63 -2.05 -14.29 -2.35
CA ASN A 63 -2.99 -13.55 -1.54
C ASN A 63 -2.52 -12.13 -1.22
N VAL A 64 -1.23 -11.94 -0.93
CA VAL A 64 -0.65 -10.60 -0.79
C VAL A 64 -0.80 -9.83 -2.11
N ALA A 65 -0.49 -10.45 -3.24
CA ALA A 65 -0.66 -9.81 -4.55
C ALA A 65 -2.13 -9.41 -4.81
N ALA A 66 -3.08 -10.29 -4.47
CA ALA A 66 -4.51 -10.02 -4.58
C ALA A 66 -4.95 -8.85 -3.69
N ALA A 67 -4.41 -8.76 -2.47
CA ALA A 67 -4.69 -7.66 -1.54
C ALA A 67 -4.28 -6.29 -2.12
N TYR A 68 -3.08 -6.17 -2.68
CA TYR A 68 -2.64 -4.94 -3.33
C TYR A 68 -3.44 -4.64 -4.60
N ARG A 69 -3.74 -5.65 -5.41
CA ARG A 69 -4.56 -5.50 -6.64
C ARG A 69 -5.97 -4.99 -6.29
N ASP A 70 -6.60 -5.56 -5.27
CA ASP A 70 -7.91 -5.14 -4.79
C ASP A 70 -7.90 -3.70 -4.24
N LEU A 71 -6.86 -3.31 -3.49
CA LEU A 71 -6.68 -1.93 -3.06
C LEU A 71 -6.58 -0.96 -4.24
N ALA A 72 -5.81 -1.32 -5.27
CA ALA A 72 -5.64 -0.52 -6.48
C ALA A 72 -6.96 -0.33 -7.24
N HIS A 73 -7.77 -1.39 -7.37
CA HIS A 73 -9.07 -1.30 -8.03
C HIS A 73 -10.10 -0.51 -7.21
N ARG A 74 -10.14 -0.70 -5.88
CA ARG A 74 -11.08 0.02 -5.00
C ARG A 74 -10.75 1.50 -4.89
N HIS A 75 -9.46 1.85 -4.85
CA HIS A 75 -8.99 3.20 -4.60
C HIS A 75 -7.83 3.63 -5.51
N PRO A 76 -8.03 3.68 -6.85
CA PRO A 76 -6.94 3.91 -7.81
C PRO A 76 -6.17 5.20 -7.54
N ARG A 77 -6.90 6.29 -7.26
CA ARG A 77 -6.31 7.60 -6.94
C ARG A 77 -5.50 7.64 -5.64
N LEU A 78 -5.82 6.76 -4.69
CA LEU A 78 -5.10 6.64 -3.42
C LEU A 78 -3.88 5.71 -3.58
N PHE A 79 -4.03 4.65 -4.37
CA PHE A 79 -3.00 3.64 -4.58
C PHE A 79 -1.67 4.23 -5.08
N HIS A 80 -1.73 5.31 -5.86
CA HIS A 80 -0.56 6.11 -6.27
C HIS A 80 0.36 6.53 -5.11
N LEU A 81 -0.15 6.69 -3.88
CA LEU A 81 0.67 7.05 -2.72
C LEU A 81 1.71 5.96 -2.37
N HIS A 82 1.50 4.69 -2.75
CA HIS A 82 2.47 3.62 -2.55
C HIS A 82 3.71 3.73 -3.44
N PHE A 83 3.71 4.64 -4.43
CA PHE A 83 4.87 4.96 -5.25
C PHE A 83 5.60 6.23 -4.79
N ARG A 84 5.04 6.96 -3.82
CA ARG A 84 5.59 8.22 -3.32
C ARG A 84 6.57 8.01 -2.18
N PHE A 85 6.45 6.91 -1.44
CA PHE A 85 7.23 6.62 -0.24
C PHE A 85 7.89 5.25 -0.35
N HIS A 86 9.11 5.12 0.16
CA HIS A 86 9.79 3.82 0.26
C HIS A 86 9.05 2.86 1.19
N ALA A 87 8.44 3.40 2.26
CA ALA A 87 7.54 2.69 3.16
C ALA A 87 6.51 3.68 3.73
N THR A 88 5.30 3.20 3.91
CA THR A 88 4.13 3.92 4.42
C THR A 88 3.93 3.69 5.91
N GLY A 89 4.19 2.50 6.45
CA GLY A 89 4.07 2.24 7.89
C GLY A 89 3.95 0.78 8.32
N PRO A 90 3.36 0.49 9.50
CA PRO A 90 3.20 -0.86 10.03
C PRO A 90 2.50 -1.86 9.09
N ALA A 91 1.61 -1.40 8.22
CA ALA A 91 0.92 -2.27 7.26
C ALA A 91 1.91 -2.90 6.25
N ASP A 92 2.93 -2.15 5.82
CA ASP A 92 3.97 -2.68 4.93
C ASP A 92 4.82 -3.74 5.64
N HIS A 93 5.06 -3.57 6.94
CA HIS A 93 5.78 -4.56 7.74
C HIS A 93 4.98 -5.86 7.86
N ALA A 94 3.68 -5.77 8.15
CA ALA A 94 2.81 -6.93 8.22
C ALA A 94 2.76 -7.70 6.88
N SER A 95 2.61 -6.99 5.76
CA SER A 95 2.68 -7.60 4.43
C SER A 95 4.05 -8.22 4.15
N SER A 96 5.13 -7.51 4.48
CA SER A 96 6.50 -7.99 4.28
C SER A 96 6.79 -9.26 5.06
N GLU A 97 6.32 -9.36 6.31
CA GLU A 97 6.50 -10.56 7.13
C GLU A 97 5.85 -11.79 6.47
N VAL A 98 4.65 -11.66 5.90
CA VAL A 98 3.99 -12.75 5.15
C VAL A 98 4.84 -13.16 3.94
N VAL A 99 5.28 -12.20 3.13
CA VAL A 99 6.08 -12.45 1.92
C VAL A 99 7.41 -13.12 2.27
N TYR A 100 8.20 -12.55 3.20
CA TYR A 100 9.51 -13.10 3.56
C TYR A 100 9.41 -14.43 4.31
N ARG A 101 8.33 -14.68 5.05
CA ARG A 101 8.07 -16.01 5.60
C ARG A 101 7.79 -17.02 4.50
N ALA A 102 6.91 -16.71 3.55
CA ALA A 102 6.60 -17.58 2.41
C ALA A 102 7.86 -17.92 1.60
N LEU A 103 8.69 -16.92 1.29
CA LEU A 103 9.96 -17.12 0.57
C LEU A 103 10.93 -18.05 1.32
N ARG A 104 11.06 -17.88 2.64
CA ARG A 104 11.89 -18.78 3.47
C ARG A 104 11.31 -20.19 3.53
N SER A 105 9.99 -20.34 3.65
CA SER A 105 9.30 -21.64 3.62
C SER A 105 9.45 -22.36 2.27
N ALA A 106 9.69 -21.62 1.18
CA ALA A 106 10.04 -22.18 -0.12
C ALA A 106 11.52 -22.65 -0.21
N GLY A 107 12.30 -22.49 0.86
CA GLY A 107 13.71 -22.92 0.93
C GLY A 107 14.73 -21.87 0.50
N LEU A 108 14.33 -20.60 0.31
CA LEU A 108 15.26 -19.54 -0.04
C LEU A 108 16.11 -19.12 1.16
N THR A 109 17.37 -18.77 0.90
CA THR A 109 18.24 -18.08 1.87
C THR A 109 17.74 -16.66 2.11
N ASP A 110 18.12 -16.06 3.25
CA ASP A 110 17.72 -14.68 3.56
C ASP A 110 18.14 -13.66 2.49
N ALA A 111 19.33 -13.84 1.90
CA ALA A 111 19.82 -12.98 0.82
C ALA A 111 18.97 -13.13 -0.46
N ALA A 112 18.61 -14.37 -0.83
CA ALA A 112 17.73 -14.62 -1.97
C ALA A 112 16.30 -14.11 -1.70
N ALA A 113 15.80 -14.30 -0.48
CA ALA A 113 14.49 -13.82 -0.07
C ALA A 113 14.42 -12.28 -0.13
N ALA A 114 15.45 -11.57 0.34
CA ALA A 114 15.54 -10.10 0.23
C ALA A 114 15.44 -9.61 -1.22
N GLY A 115 16.23 -10.22 -2.12
CA GLY A 115 16.21 -9.86 -3.55
C GLY A 115 14.87 -10.16 -4.22
N LEU A 116 14.32 -11.37 -3.99
CA LEU A 116 13.05 -11.77 -4.60
C LEU A 116 11.85 -11.03 -4.00
N GLY A 117 11.89 -10.68 -2.71
CA GLY A 117 10.89 -9.83 -2.06
C GLY A 117 10.79 -8.46 -2.70
N LEU A 118 11.93 -7.82 -2.99
CA LEU A 118 11.96 -6.55 -3.72
C LEU A 118 11.35 -6.69 -5.13
N ALA A 119 11.73 -7.74 -5.86
CA ALA A 119 11.19 -8.00 -7.20
C ALA A 119 9.68 -8.27 -7.17
N PHE A 120 9.20 -9.01 -6.16
CA PHE A 120 7.79 -9.27 -5.93
C PHE A 120 7.00 -7.97 -5.74
N TYR A 121 7.43 -7.08 -4.83
CA TYR A 121 6.75 -5.80 -4.60
C TYR A 121 6.80 -4.87 -5.81
N ALA A 122 7.94 -4.79 -6.50
CA ALA A 122 8.04 -4.01 -7.73
C ALA A 122 7.05 -4.50 -8.80
N PHE A 123 6.93 -5.82 -8.96
CA PHE A 123 5.98 -6.43 -9.89
C PHE A 123 4.54 -6.15 -9.48
N ILE A 124 4.12 -6.46 -8.24
CA ILE A 124 2.71 -6.36 -7.85
C ILE A 124 2.22 -4.91 -7.83
N LEU A 125 3.04 -3.95 -7.37
CA LEU A 125 2.68 -2.55 -7.37
C LEU A 125 2.53 -2.05 -8.80
N GLY A 126 3.54 -2.29 -9.66
CA GLY A 126 3.52 -1.87 -11.05
C GLY A 126 2.37 -2.50 -11.85
N TYR A 127 2.12 -3.79 -11.65
CA TYR A 127 1.03 -4.52 -12.28
C TYR A 127 -0.34 -3.97 -11.86
N ALA A 128 -0.58 -3.83 -10.55
CA ALA A 128 -1.83 -3.31 -10.01
C ALA A 128 -2.09 -1.86 -10.45
N LEU A 129 -1.04 -1.03 -10.50
CA LEU A 129 -1.14 0.34 -11.02
C LEU A 129 -1.54 0.36 -12.50
N ALA A 130 -0.90 -0.47 -13.32
CA ALA A 130 -1.18 -0.54 -14.74
C ALA A 130 -2.61 -1.04 -15.03
N GLU A 131 -3.14 -1.97 -14.25
CA GLU A 131 -4.57 -2.34 -14.32
C GLU A 131 -5.49 -1.21 -13.88
N ALA A 132 -5.18 -0.53 -12.78
CA ALA A 132 -5.97 0.57 -12.23
C ALA A 132 -6.06 1.77 -13.19
N GLU A 133 -5.00 2.02 -13.96
CA GLU A 133 -4.92 3.07 -15.00
C GLU A 133 -5.43 2.61 -16.38
N GLY A 134 -5.88 1.34 -16.50
CA GLY A 134 -6.41 0.79 -17.76
C GLY A 134 -5.36 0.52 -18.84
N LEU A 135 -4.07 0.50 -18.48
CA LEU A 135 -2.97 0.09 -19.36
C LEU A 135 -3.00 -1.41 -19.66
N MET A 136 -3.59 -2.20 -18.77
CA MET A 136 -3.83 -3.63 -18.94
C MET A 136 -5.29 -3.97 -18.63
N ARG A 137 -5.83 -4.95 -19.34
CA ARG A 137 -7.14 -5.53 -19.01
C ARG A 137 -6.96 -6.49 -17.84
N PRO A 138 -7.84 -6.46 -16.82
CA PRO A 138 -7.89 -7.50 -15.81
C PRO A 138 -8.10 -8.86 -16.48
N ILE A 139 -7.15 -9.77 -16.25
CA ILE A 139 -7.25 -11.18 -16.64
C ILE A 139 -8.21 -11.89 -15.69
#